data_AF-A0A8X6SXE9-F1
#
_entry.id   AF-A0A8X6SXE9-F1
#
_cell.length_a   1.000
_cell.length_b   1.000
_cell.length_c   1.000
_cell.angle_alpha   90.00
_cell.angle_beta   90.00
_cell.angle_gamma   90.00
#
_symmetry.space_group_name_H-M   'P 1'
#
loop_
_entity.id
_entity.type
_entity.pdbx_description
1 polymer ?
#
loop_
_entity_poly.entity_id
_entity_poly.type
_entity_poly.pdbx_seq_one_letter_code
_entity_poly.pdbx_strand_id
1 'polypeptide(L)'
;MAPRYLKCGQNHRTQNCPKIERLKTLHCINCITDGHMATSRQCPKFPRQKPKKGENPTTKTPINHRPVTPDVSYPPCRAAMPVKSVES
;
A
#
# COMPACT_ATOMS: atom_id res chain seq x y z
N MET A 1 -2.50 3.07 28.42
CA MET A 1 -2.08 4.10 27.45
C MET A 1 -2.36 3.59 26.04
N ALA A 2 -3.06 4.34 25.19
CA ALA A 2 -3.31 3.92 23.80
C ALA A 2 -2.01 4.08 22.96
N PRO A 3 -1.72 3.17 22.01
CA PRO A 3 -0.55 3.30 21.15
C PRO A 3 -0.64 4.56 20.28
N ARG A 4 0.52 5.15 19.98
CA ARG A 4 0.64 6.32 19.10
C ARG A 4 0.32 5.92 17.66
N TYR A 5 -0.63 6.60 17.03
CA TYR A 5 -0.99 6.35 15.64
C TYR A 5 0.01 7.03 14.68
N LEU A 6 0.62 6.23 13.79
CA LEU A 6 1.71 6.65 12.91
C LEU A 6 1.37 7.85 11.99
N LYS A 7 0.14 7.94 11.46
CA LYS A 7 -0.18 8.99 10.46
C LYS A 7 -0.40 10.38 11.04
N CYS A 8 -0.81 10.49 12.30
CA CYS A 8 -1.12 11.78 12.93
C CYS A 8 -0.31 12.05 14.21
N GLY A 9 0.40 11.06 14.72
CA GLY A 9 1.27 11.18 15.89
C GLY A 9 0.55 11.26 17.24
N GLN A 10 -0.78 11.11 17.29
CA GLN A 10 -1.60 11.18 18.50
C GLN A 10 -1.93 9.80 19.08
N ASN A 11 -2.31 9.74 20.36
CA ASN A 11 -2.56 8.49 21.09
C ASN A 11 -4.02 8.05 20.96
N HIS A 12 -4.32 7.18 19.99
CA HIS A 12 -5.64 6.57 19.79
C HIS A 12 -5.55 5.33 18.88
N ARG A 13 -6.62 4.52 18.84
CA ARG A 13 -6.77 3.46 17.84
C ARG A 13 -6.91 4.06 16.44
N THR A 14 -6.35 3.40 15.43
CA THR A 14 -6.42 3.80 14.01
C THR A 14 -7.82 4.17 13.53
N GLN A 15 -8.87 3.49 14.02
CA GLN A 15 -10.27 3.74 13.64
C GLN A 15 -10.84 5.04 14.22
N ASN A 16 -10.25 5.57 15.29
CA ASN A 16 -10.71 6.75 16.04
C ASN A 16 -9.86 7.99 15.73
N CYS A 17 -9.04 7.96 14.67
CA CYS A 17 -8.23 9.11 14.30
C CYS A 17 -9.12 10.22 13.72
N PRO A 18 -9.13 11.43 14.31
CA PRO A 18 -9.95 12.55 13.80
C PRO A 18 -9.46 13.04 12.43
N LYS A 19 -8.17 12.82 12.13
CA LYS A 19 -7.55 13.11 10.83
C LYS A 19 -7.75 12.01 9.79
N ILE A 20 -8.66 11.06 10.01
CA ILE A 20 -9.12 10.20 8.91
C ILE A 20 -10.07 11.04 8.08
N GLU A 21 -9.49 11.97 7.33
CA GLU A 21 -10.14 12.40 6.10
C GLU A 21 -10.11 11.17 5.20
N ARG A 22 -11.18 10.34 5.32
CA ARG A 22 -11.47 9.35 4.29
C ARG A 22 -11.56 10.20 3.03
N LEU A 23 -10.63 10.06 2.10
CA LEU A 23 -10.76 10.65 0.77
C LEU A 23 -12.10 10.15 0.23
N LYS A 24 -13.14 10.96 0.42
CA LYS A 24 -14.54 10.55 0.22
C LYS A 24 -14.84 10.31 -1.25
N THR A 25 -13.94 10.74 -2.12
CA THR A 25 -14.01 10.57 -3.55
C THR A 25 -12.61 10.25 -4.07
N LEU A 26 -12.32 8.97 -4.26
CA LEU A 26 -11.21 8.59 -5.13
C LEU A 26 -11.60 9.02 -6.54
N HIS A 27 -10.82 9.92 -7.14
CA HIS A 27 -11.05 10.41 -8.49
C HIS A 27 -10.30 9.52 -9.49
N CYS A 28 -11.01 9.01 -10.50
CA CYS A 28 -10.42 8.16 -11.52
C CYS A 28 -9.90 8.99 -12.69
N ILE A 29 -8.56 9.08 -12.87
CA ILE A 29 -7.96 9.79 -14.01
C ILE A 29 -8.31 9.16 -15.38
N ASN A 30 -8.69 7.88 -15.42
CA ASN A 30 -9.01 7.22 -16.69
C ASN A 30 -10.39 7.62 -17.22
N CYS A 31 -11.41 7.65 -16.37
CA CYS A 31 -12.79 7.98 -16.76
C CYS A 31 -13.35 9.28 -16.19
N ILE A 32 -12.55 10.04 -15.44
CA ILE A 32 -12.88 11.36 -14.87
C ILE A 32 -14.18 11.29 -14.04
N THR A 33 -14.36 10.19 -13.29
CA THR A 33 -15.48 10.03 -12.37
C THR A 33 -14.98 9.77 -10.96
N ASP A 34 -15.77 10.20 -10.00
CA ASP A 34 -15.51 9.98 -8.58
C ASP A 34 -16.08 8.63 -8.12
N GLY A 35 -15.50 8.10 -7.04
CA GLY A 35 -15.95 6.87 -6.38
C GLY A 35 -15.02 5.67 -6.59
N HIS A 36 -14.00 5.76 -7.44
CA HIS A 36 -12.98 4.73 -7.60
C HIS A 36 -11.64 5.29 -8.10
N MET A 37 -10.55 4.56 -7.89
CA MET A 37 -9.25 4.88 -8.50
C MET A 37 -9.12 4.27 -9.90
N ALA A 38 -8.24 4.80 -10.73
CA ALA A 38 -7.91 4.25 -12.06
C ALA A 38 -7.48 2.77 -12.06
N THR A 39 -6.88 2.30 -10.95
CA THR A 39 -6.49 0.89 -10.77
C THR A 39 -7.68 -0.04 -10.42
N SER A 40 -8.87 0.51 -10.18
CA SER A 40 -10.06 -0.29 -9.86
C SER A 40 -10.60 -1.01 -11.10
N ARG A 41 -10.89 -2.30 -10.96
CA ARG A 41 -11.59 -3.10 -11.99
C ARG A 41 -13.02 -2.65 -12.25
N GLN A 42 -13.55 -1.76 -11.42
CA GLN A 42 -14.85 -1.11 -11.61
C GLN A 42 -14.78 0.05 -12.61
N CYS A 43 -13.58 0.52 -12.98
CA CYS A 43 -13.43 1.54 -14.01
C CYS A 43 -13.87 0.97 -15.37
N PRO A 44 -14.78 1.64 -16.10
CA PRO A 44 -15.23 1.17 -17.42
C PRO A 44 -14.09 1.11 -18.45
N LYS A 45 -13.06 1.94 -18.27
CA LYS A 45 -11.86 1.99 -19.10
C LYS A 45 -10.70 1.13 -18.57
N PHE A 46 -10.92 0.33 -17.52
CA PHE A 46 -9.89 -0.56 -17.00
C PHE A 46 -9.44 -1.55 -18.10
N PRO A 47 -8.15 -1.70 -18.39
CA PRO A 47 -7.67 -2.64 -19.41
C PRO A 47 -8.11 -4.07 -19.06
N ARG A 48 -9.04 -4.62 -19.83
CA ARG A 48 -9.38 -6.04 -19.75
C ARG A 48 -8.34 -6.81 -20.57
N GLN A 49 -7.47 -7.54 -19.90
CA GLN A 49 -6.61 -8.50 -20.59
C GLN A 49 -7.52 -9.49 -21.32
N LYS A 50 -7.45 -9.53 -22.65
CA LYS A 50 -8.10 -10.59 -23.43
C LYS A 50 -7.41 -11.91 -23.04
N PRO A 51 -8.14 -12.99 -22.76
CA PRO A 51 -7.50 -14.29 -22.60
C PRO A 51 -6.71 -14.57 -23.88
N LYS A 52 -5.42 -14.89 -23.77
CA LYS A 52 -4.64 -15.31 -24.93
C LYS A 52 -5.25 -16.63 -25.41
N LYS A 53 -5.54 -16.73 -26.70
CA LYS A 53 -6.09 -17.95 -27.33
C LYS A 53 -5.07 -19.08 -27.09
N GLY A 54 -5.40 -20.04 -26.23
CA GLY A 54 -4.56 -21.21 -25.92
C GLY A 54 -4.06 -21.32 -24.48
N GLU A 55 -4.27 -20.33 -23.60
CA GLU A 55 -4.01 -20.50 -22.17
C GLU A 55 -5.23 -21.13 -21.48
N ASN A 56 -5.08 -22.39 -21.06
CA ASN A 56 -6.01 -23.00 -20.10
C ASN A 56 -6.07 -22.11 -18.85
N PRO A 57 -7.25 -21.83 -18.26
CA PRO A 57 -7.41 -20.95 -17.08
C PRO A 57 -6.75 -21.46 -15.78
N THR A 58 -5.89 -22.47 -15.84
CA THR A 58 -5.28 -23.17 -14.71
C THR A 58 -3.80 -22.91 -14.48
N THR A 59 -3.08 -22.22 -15.37
CA THR A 59 -1.73 -21.74 -15.02
C THR A 59 -1.84 -20.48 -14.17
N LYS A 60 -2.26 -20.67 -12.91
CA LYS A 60 -1.77 -19.82 -11.83
C LYS A 60 -0.25 -19.98 -11.89
N THR A 61 0.47 -19.03 -12.49
CA THR A 61 1.89 -18.87 -12.13
C THR A 61 1.91 -18.88 -10.61
N PRO A 62 2.63 -19.82 -9.96
CA PRO A 62 2.73 -19.78 -8.52
C PRO A 62 3.33 -18.41 -8.22
N ILE A 63 2.51 -17.53 -7.65
CA ILE A 63 3.01 -16.33 -7.02
C ILE A 63 3.91 -16.93 -5.96
N ASN A 64 5.23 -16.84 -6.14
CA ASN A 64 6.18 -17.22 -5.11
C ASN A 64 5.96 -16.25 -3.95
N HIS A 65 4.93 -16.50 -3.17
CA HIS A 65 4.79 -15.90 -1.86
C HIS A 65 5.98 -16.42 -1.09
N ARG A 66 6.96 -15.54 -0.85
CA ARG A 66 8.00 -15.82 0.14
C ARG A 66 7.25 -16.25 1.41
N PRO A 67 7.47 -17.48 1.91
CA PRO A 67 6.86 -17.88 3.16
C PRO A 67 7.25 -16.85 4.21
N VAL A 68 6.27 -16.32 4.94
CA VAL A 68 6.55 -15.52 6.13
C VAL A 68 7.06 -16.51 7.17
N THR A 69 8.33 -16.88 7.09
CA THR A 69 8.99 -17.64 8.14
C THR A 69 9.25 -16.68 9.30
N PRO A 70 9.04 -17.11 10.57
CA PRO A 70 9.44 -16.31 11.72
C PRO A 70 10.98 -16.10 11.79
N ASP A 71 11.73 -16.86 10.99
CA ASP A 71 13.19 -16.81 10.90
C ASP A 71 13.73 -15.68 10.00
N VAL A 72 12.85 -14.84 9.40
CA VAL A 72 13.31 -13.62 8.74
C VAL A 72 13.78 -12.63 9.82
N SER A 73 15.03 -12.81 10.26
CA SER A 73 15.80 -11.81 10.98
C SER A 73 16.02 -10.63 10.05
N TYR A 74 15.12 -9.65 10.12
CA TYR A 74 15.37 -8.36 9.52
C TYR A 74 16.64 -7.80 10.18
N PRO A 75 17.66 -7.38 9.39
CA PRO A 75 18.78 -6.69 9.99
C PRO A 75 18.22 -5.51 10.80
N PRO A 76 18.66 -5.31 12.05
CA PRO A 76 18.22 -4.16 12.82
C PRO A 76 18.48 -2.90 12.00
N CYS A 77 17.49 -2.00 11.93
CA CYS A 77 17.66 -0.69 11.32
C CYS A 77 18.98 -0.10 11.85
N ARG A 78 19.98 0.05 10.97
CA ARG A 78 21.24 0.69 11.35
C ARG A 78 20.89 2.04 11.97
N ALA A 79 21.32 2.25 13.22
CA ALA A 79 21.25 3.55 13.85
C ALA A 79 21.89 4.58 12.91
N ALA A 80 21.24 5.73 12.73
CA ALA A 80 21.81 6.83 11.98
C ALA A 80 23.18 7.16 12.58
N MET A 81 24.22 7.16 11.75
CA MET A 81 25.55 7.62 12.15
C MET A 81 25.43 9.09 12.55
N PRO A 82 26.07 9.55 13.65
CA PRO A 82 26.08 10.96 13.98
C PRO A 82 26.80 11.73 12.86
N VAL A 83 26.14 12.74 12.31
CA VAL A 83 26.79 13.73 11.44
C VAL A 83 27.83 14.46 12.28
N LYS A 84 29.10 14.41 11.87
CA LYS A 84 30.13 15.25 12.48
C LYS A 84 29.82 16.69 12.09
N SER A 85 29.47 17.52 13.07
CA SER A 85 29.44 18.96 12.91
C SER A 85 30.81 19.41 12.43
N VAL A 86 30.86 20.02 11.25
CA VAL A 86 32.02 20.81 10.82
C VAL A 86 31.74 22.20 11.36
N GLU A 87 32.44 22.57 12.44
CA GLU A 87 32.42 23.92 12.99
C GLU A 87 33.27 24.80 12.06
N SER A 88 32.76 25.99 11.75
CA SER A 88 33.38 26.96 10.83
C SER A 88 33.92 28.17 11.57
#